data_AF-A0A077JBU3-F1
#
_entry.id   AF-A0A077JBU3-F1
#
_cell.length_a   1.000
_cell.length_b   1.000
_cell.length_c   1.000
_cell.angle_alpha   90.00
_cell.angle_beta   90.00
_cell.angle_gamma   90.00
#
_symmetry.space_group_name_H-M   'P 1'
#
loop_
_entity.id
_entity.type
_entity.pdbx_description
1 polymer ?
#
loop_
_entity_poly.entity_id
_entity_poly.type
_entity_poly.pdbx_seq_one_letter_code
_entity_poly.pdbx_strand_id
1 'polypeptide(L)' 'MSTIRVTVIATGFSQAVHIPGLKHHSSTEVIAIYNHDLPKSKAIADSHHIPYVFDNF' A
#
# COMPACT_ATOMS: atom_id res chain seq x y z
N MET A 1 -0.76 22.11 -0.78
CA MET A 1 -0.22 21.10 -1.72
C MET A 1 -1.27 20.02 -1.89
N SER A 2 -1.40 19.43 -3.08
CA SER A 2 -2.33 18.32 -3.34
C SER A 2 -1.65 17.00 -3.01
N THR A 3 -2.27 16.17 -2.18
CA THR A 3 -1.78 14.83 -1.85
C THR A 3 -2.18 13.84 -2.94
N ILE A 4 -1.22 13.05 -3.42
CA ILE A 4 -1.46 11.95 -4.36
C ILE A 4 -1.80 10.71 -3.55
N ARG A 5 -3.01 10.19 -3.74
CA ARG A 5 -3.46 8.93 -3.13
C ARG A 5 -2.96 7.77 -3.96
N VAL A 6 -2.21 6.86 -3.34
CA VAL A 6 -1.47 5.79 -4.02
C VAL A 6 -1.98 4.42 -3.57
N THR A 7 -2.16 3.54 -4.55
CA THR A 7 -2.35 2.10 -4.34
C THR A 7 -1.04 1.39 -4.63
N VAL A 8 -0.59 0.52 -3.72
CA VAL A 8 0.59 -0.34 -3.95
C VAL A 8 0.13 -1.69 -4.48
N ILE A 9 0.57 -2.04 -5.69
CA ILE A 9 0.33 -3.34 -6.30
C ILE A 9 1.52 -4.24 -5.97
N ALA A 10 1.24 -5.44 -5.46
CA ALA A 10 2.20 -6.44 -4.99
C ALA A 10 2.73 -6.27 -3.55
N THR A 11 3.23 -7.39 -3.01
CA THR A 11 3.50 -7.61 -1.59
C THR A 11 4.97 -7.91 -1.28
N GLY A 12 5.83 -8.09 -2.30
CA GLY A 12 7.24 -8.48 -2.13
C GLY A 12 8.11 -7.27 -1.83
N PHE A 13 9.00 -6.93 -2.76
CA PHE A 13 9.84 -5.71 -2.70
C PHE A 13 9.02 -4.45 -2.38
N SER A 14 7.81 -4.34 -2.91
CA SER A 14 6.91 -3.20 -2.69
C SER A 14 6.62 -2.92 -1.22
N GLN A 15 6.47 -3.95 -0.37
CA GLN A 15 6.20 -3.74 1.05
C GLN A 15 7.40 -3.12 1.77
N ALA A 16 8.61 -3.56 1.40
CA ALA A 16 9.83 -3.18 2.10
C ALA A 16 10.37 -1.81 1.64
N VAL A 17 10.13 -1.42 0.38
CA VAL A 17 10.73 -0.22 -0.22
C VAL A 17 9.70 0.83 -0.61
N HIS A 18 8.65 0.45 -1.35
CA HIS A 18 7.68 1.43 -1.84
C HIS A 18 6.78 1.97 -0.73
N ILE A 19 6.26 1.12 0.17
CA ILE A 19 5.40 1.61 1.25
C ILE A 19 6.15 2.61 2.16
N PRO A 20 7.36 2.34 2.68
CA PRO A 20 8.09 3.31 3.50
C PRO A 20 8.48 4.57 2.73
N GLY A 21 8.96 4.43 1.49
CA GLY A 21 9.36 5.58 0.67
C GLY A 21 8.19 6.52 0.35
N LEU A 22 7.03 5.96 -0.02
CA LEU A 22 5.83 6.73 -0.32
C LEU A 22 5.21 7.34 0.95
N LYS A 23 5.32 6.70 2.11
CA LYS A 23 4.89 7.30 3.38
C LYS A 23 5.78 8.43 3.86
N HIS A 24 7.08 8.39 3.53
CA HIS A 24 8.02 9.44 3.89
C HIS A 24 7.84 10.71 3.05
N HIS A 25 7.42 10.55 1.79
CA HIS A 25 7.29 11.68 0.87
C HIS A 25 6.01 12.50 1.15
N SER A 26 6.17 13.82 1.33
CA SER A 26 5.11 14.72 1.82
C SER A 26 3.90 14.90 0.90
N SER A 27 4.04 14.54 -0.38
CA SER A 27 2.97 14.69 -1.39
C SER A 27 2.26 13.38 -1.72
N THR A 28 2.51 12.30 -0.96
CA THR A 28 1.91 10.98 -1.22
C THR A 28 1.27 10.41 0.04
N GLU A 29 0.19 9.66 -0.17
CA GLU A 29 -0.51 8.91 0.86
C GLU A 29 -0.81 7.51 0.32
N VAL A 30 -0.22 6.48 0.95
CA VAL A 30 -0.52 5.08 0.61
C VAL A 30 -1.85 4.71 1.25
N ILE A 31 -2.89 4.58 0.43
CA ILE A 31 -4.26 4.33 0.89
C ILE A 31 -4.72 2.90 0.65
N ALA A 32 -4.12 2.19 -0.30
CA ALA A 32 -4.60 0.87 -0.70
C ALA A 32 -3.45 -0.08 -1.04
N ILE A 33 -3.69 -1.38 -0.87
CA ILE A 33 -2.83 -2.44 -1.37
C ILE A 33 -3.64 -3.42 -2.21
N TYR A 34 -3.02 -3.94 -3.27
CA TYR A 34 -3.58 -4.97 -4.13
C TYR A 34 -2.68 -6.20 -4.24
N ASN A 35 -3.28 -7.39 -4.13
CA ASN A 35 -2.69 -8.67 -4.53
C ASN A 35 -3.78 -9.72 -4.73
N HIS A 36 -3.58 -10.67 -5.64
CA HIS A 36 -4.45 -11.86 -5.76
C HIS A 36 -4.55 -12.68 -4.46
N ASP A 37 -3.50 -12.68 -3.63
CA ASP A 37 -3.53 -13.27 -2.30
C ASP A 37 -4.04 -12.23 -1.28
N LEU A 38 -5.36 -12.21 -1.06
CA LEU A 38 -6.01 -11.29 -0.14
C LEU A 38 -5.47 -11.41 1.31
N PRO A 39 -5.29 -12.61 1.90
CA PRO A 39 -4.67 -12.76 3.21
C PRO A 39 -3.31 -12.08 3.32
N LYS A 40 -2.45 -12.23 2.30
CA LYS A 40 -1.12 -11.60 2.29
C LYS A 40 -1.19 -10.08 2.22
N SER A 41 -2.06 -9.54 1.37
CA SER A 41 -2.32 -8.10 1.30
C SER A 41 -2.85 -7.55 2.63
N LYS A 42 -3.75 -8.28 3.29
CA LYS A 42 -4.31 -7.88 4.59
C LYS A 42 -3.24 -7.81 5.68
N ALA A 43 -2.37 -8.81 5.78
CA ALA A 43 -1.27 -8.79 6.75
C ALA A 43 -0.32 -7.59 6.56
N ILE A 44 -0.05 -7.21 5.31
CA ILE A 44 0.77 -6.04 4.99
C ILE A 44 0.01 -4.74 5.29
N ALA A 45 -1.27 -4.67 4.94
CA ALA A 45 -2.12 -3.53 5.25
C ALA A 45 -2.20 -3.28 6.75
N ASP A 46 -2.36 -4.33 7.56
CA ASP A 46 -2.40 -4.24 9.02
C ASP A 46 -1.05 -3.74 9.57
N SER A 47 0.08 -4.31 9.12
CA SER A 47 1.43 -3.88 9.51
C SER A 47 1.73 -2.42 9.19
N HIS A 48 1.22 -1.95 8.05
CA HIS A 48 1.44 -0.59 7.58
C HIS A 48 0.24 0.34 7.78
N HIS A 49 -0.81 -0.03 8.51
CA HIS A 49 -2.00 0.80 8.72
C HIS A 49 -2.59 1.37 7.40
N ILE A 50 -2.72 0.53 6.37
CA ILE A 50 -3.27 0.91 5.06
C ILE A 50 -4.78 0.57 5.06
N PRO A 51 -5.66 1.54 4.77
CA PRO A 51 -7.10 1.37 5.02
C PRO A 51 -7.84 0.47 4.01
N TYR A 52 -7.35 0.34 2.78
CA TYR A 52 -8.04 -0.42 1.74
C TYR A 52 -7.21 -1.60 1.22
N VAL A 53 -7.88 -2.74 1.04
CA VAL A 53 -7.28 -3.99 0.57
C VAL A 53 -8.15 -4.55 -0.53
N PHE A 54 -7.56 -4.83 -1.69
CA PHE A 54 -8.25 -5.35 -2.86
C PHE A 54 -7.54 -6.58 -3.43
N ASP A 55 -8.31 -7.52 -3.96
CA ASP A 55 -7.85 -8.70 -4.70
C ASP A 55 -8.45 -8.77 -6.11
N ASN A 56 -9.29 -7.81 -6.46
CA ASN A 56 -9.87 -7.58 -7.77
C ASN A 56 -9.69 -6.11 -8.21
N PHE A 57 -9.77 -5.88 -9.53
CA PHE A 57 -9.65 -4.56 -10.16
C PHE A 57 -11.01 -3.87 -10.32
#